data_AF-A0A154QH46-F1
#
_entry.id   AF-A0A154QH46-F1
#
_cell.length_a   1.000
_cell.length_b   1.000
_cell.length_c   1.000
_cell.angle_alpha   90.00
_cell.angle_beta   90.00
_cell.angle_gamma   90.00
#
_symmetry.space_group_name_H-M   'P 1'
#
loop_
_entity.id
_entity.type
_entity.pdbx_description
1 polymer ?
#
loop_
_entity_poly.entity_id
_entity_poly.type
_entity_poly.pdbx_seq_one_letter_code
_entity_poly.pdbx_strand_id
1 'polypeptide(L)'
;MPTTPKMKTLHLASGRRCELSAIRNELIPNYYLLTFPKSQGQPSAEEVAEMLDFGIRQAQRLSQELLNDTEAFTVLYSGYSARREKGWHVHVILLGNRWRKAWLYAVLAGKNLLQAFGLRRDDAPRLTDDA
;
A
#
# COMPACT_ATOMS: atom_id res chain seq x y z
N MET A 1 -21.29 13.69 0.53
CA MET A 1 -19.85 13.93 0.22
C MET A 1 -19.05 12.93 1.03
N PRO A 2 -18.17 12.09 0.44
CA PRO A 2 -17.36 11.19 1.25
C PRO A 2 -16.36 12.03 2.04
N THR A 3 -16.50 11.99 3.36
CA THR A 3 -15.61 12.60 4.34
C THR A 3 -14.20 12.08 4.13
N THR A 4 -13.24 12.98 3.92
CA THR A 4 -11.82 12.62 3.82
C THR A 4 -11.44 11.78 5.04
N PRO A 5 -10.99 10.53 4.88
CA PRO A 5 -10.58 9.74 6.04
C PRO A 5 -9.40 10.44 6.71
N LYS A 6 -9.58 10.83 7.97
CA LYS A 6 -8.55 11.46 8.80
C LYS A 6 -7.34 10.52 8.89
N MET A 7 -6.14 11.10 8.82
CA MET A 7 -4.90 10.40 9.11
C MET A 7 -5.01 9.75 10.50
N LYS A 8 -4.81 8.44 10.57
CA LYS A 8 -4.90 7.67 11.81
C LYS A 8 -3.51 7.18 12.20
N THR A 9 -3.05 7.59 13.37
CA THR A 9 -1.80 7.09 13.96
C THR A 9 -2.07 5.79 14.70
N LEU A 10 -1.18 4.82 14.51
CA LEU A 10 -1.18 3.51 15.13
C LEU A 10 0.16 3.32 15.84
N HIS A 11 0.15 2.67 17.00
CA HIS A 11 1.36 2.34 17.74
C HIS A 11 1.65 0.85 17.60
N LEU A 12 2.89 0.53 17.26
CA LEU A 12 3.44 -0.82 17.25
C LEU A 12 3.83 -1.24 18.68
N ALA A 13 3.97 -2.55 18.92
CA ALA A 13 4.43 -3.09 20.19
C ALA A 13 5.82 -2.57 20.59
N SER A 14 6.65 -2.20 19.60
CA SER A 14 7.95 -1.56 19.81
C SER A 14 7.87 -0.11 20.34
N GLY A 15 6.67 0.47 20.43
CA GLY A 15 6.44 1.88 20.77
C GLY A 15 6.58 2.83 19.58
N ARG A 16 7.07 2.35 18.43
CA ARG A 16 7.12 3.13 17.19
C ARG A 16 5.73 3.30 16.60
N ARG A 17 5.56 4.30 15.74
CA ARG A 17 4.26 4.66 15.15
C ARG A 17 4.18 4.36 13.67
N CYS A 18 2.97 4.06 13.21
CA CYS A 18 2.59 4.00 11.80
C CYS A 18 1.45 4.99 11.53
N GLU A 19 1.33 5.42 10.28
CA GLU A 19 0.32 6.40 9.87
C GLU A 19 -0.51 5.82 8.73
N LEU A 20 -1.81 5.67 8.95
CA LEU A 20 -2.76 5.31 7.90
C LEU A 20 -3.34 6.58 7.29
N SER A 21 -3.12 6.79 5.99
CA SER A 21 -3.57 7.96 5.26
C SER A 21 -4.40 7.55 4.04
N ALA A 22 -5.44 8.31 3.72
CA ALA A 22 -6.17 8.13 2.47
C ALA A 22 -5.44 8.85 1.33
N ILE A 23 -5.22 8.14 0.24
CA ILE A 23 -4.62 8.68 -0.97
C ILE A 23 -5.72 9.11 -1.92
N ARG A 24 -5.74 10.40 -2.25
CA ARG A 24 -6.59 10.93 -3.30
C ARG A 24 -5.96 10.59 -4.64
N ASN A 25 -6.56 9.65 -5.36
CA ASN A 25 -6.15 9.27 -6.70
C ASN A 25 -7.41 9.03 -7.55
N GLU A 26 -7.52 9.71 -8.68
CA GLU A 26 -8.69 9.59 -9.57
C GLU A 26 -8.75 8.23 -10.28
N LEU A 27 -7.59 7.61 -10.53
CA LEU A 27 -7.49 6.32 -11.20
C LEU A 27 -7.74 5.14 -10.27
N ILE A 28 -7.46 5.29 -8.98
CA ILE A 28 -7.63 4.25 -7.97
C ILE A 28 -8.42 4.82 -6.78
N PRO A 29 -9.75 4.70 -6.78
CA PRO A 29 -10.58 5.17 -5.68
C PRO A 29 -10.39 4.29 -4.42
N ASN A 30 -10.76 4.82 -3.25
CA ASN A 30 -10.71 4.12 -1.96
C ASN A 30 -9.33 3.51 -1.66
N TYR A 31 -8.30 4.33 -1.89
CA TYR A 31 -6.91 3.94 -1.73
C TYR A 31 -6.36 4.53 -0.43
N TYR A 32 -5.73 3.68 0.37
CA TYR A 32 -5.11 4.01 1.63
C TYR A 32 -3.66 3.54 1.65
N LEU A 33 -2.83 4.25 2.40
CA LEU A 33 -1.43 3.97 2.59
C LEU A 33 -1.13 3.94 4.09
N LEU A 34 -0.74 2.77 4.59
CA LEU A 34 -0.15 2.63 5.91
C LEU A 34 1.36 2.83 5.77
N THR A 35 1.90 3.88 6.37
CA THR A 35 3.32 4.23 6.29
C THR A 35 4.02 4.03 7.63
N PHE A 36 5.28 3.61 7.56
CA PHE A 36 6.22 3.72 8.66
C PHE A 36 7.10 4.96 8.41
N PRO A 37 6.98 6.01 9.23
CA PRO A 37 7.76 7.24 9.08
C PRO A 37 9.26 6.99 8.98
N LYS A 38 9.90 7.54 7.94
CA LYS A 38 11.35 7.40 7.71
C LYS A 38 12.20 7.94 8.86
N SER A 39 11.66 8.89 9.64
CA SER A 39 12.31 9.44 10.83
C SER A 39 12.56 8.41 11.92
N GLN A 40 11.90 7.24 11.87
CA GLN A 40 12.09 6.13 12.81
C GLN A 40 13.07 5.07 12.29
N GLY A 41 13.72 5.32 11.15
CA GLY A 41 14.65 4.38 10.52
C GLY A 41 13.94 3.25 9.78
N GLN A 42 14.59 2.08 9.75
CA GLN A 42 14.06 0.88 9.12
C GLN A 42 13.27 0.05 10.15
N PRO A 43 12.06 -0.44 9.81
CA PRO A 43 11.33 -1.35 10.68
C PRO A 43 12.02 -2.71 10.77
N SER A 44 11.91 -3.35 11.93
CA SER A 44 12.32 -4.75 12.12
C SER A 44 11.35 -5.71 11.40
N ALA A 45 11.71 -6.99 11.34
CA ALA A 45 10.84 -8.00 10.73
C ALA A 45 9.50 -8.14 11.50
N GLU A 46 9.56 -8.08 12.83
CA GLU A 46 8.39 -8.12 13.71
C GLU A 46 7.49 -6.89 13.48
N GLU A 47 8.09 -5.71 13.34
CA GLU A 47 7.34 -4.48 13.04
C GLU A 47 6.68 -4.54 11.66
N VAL A 48 7.36 -5.12 10.66
CA VAL A 48 6.75 -5.33 9.33
C VAL A 48 5.57 -6.30 9.41
N ALA A 49 5.70 -7.39 10.17
CA ALA A 49 4.61 -8.35 10.36
C ALA A 49 3.42 -7.69 11.07
N GLU A 50 3.68 -6.92 12.13
CA GLU A 50 2.67 -6.18 12.87
C GLU A 50 1.99 -5.12 11.99
N MET A 51 2.76 -4.39 11.17
CA MET A 51 2.22 -3.46 10.18
C MET A 51 1.29 -4.12 9.16
N LEU A 52 1.66 -5.30 8.65
CA LEU A 52 0.84 -6.04 7.68
C LEU A 52 -0.48 -6.48 8.29
N ASP A 53 -0.42 -7.06 9.49
CA ASP A 53 -1.60 -7.45 10.25
C ASP A 53 -2.49 -6.23 10.55
N PHE A 54 -1.92 -5.11 11.00
CA PHE A 54 -2.68 -3.87 11.17
C PHE A 54 -3.31 -3.38 9.87
N GLY A 55 -2.57 -3.44 8.77
CA GLY A 55 -3.06 -3.07 7.44
C GLY A 55 -4.28 -3.89 7.04
N ILE A 56 -4.24 -5.21 7.23
CA ILE A 56 -5.35 -6.14 6.94
C ILE A 56 -6.56 -5.83 7.84
N ARG A 57 -6.37 -5.67 9.16
CA ARG A 57 -7.47 -5.35 10.07
C ARG A 57 -8.13 -4.02 9.73
N GLN A 58 -7.35 -2.99 9.37
CA GLN A 58 -7.91 -1.73 8.94
C GLN A 58 -8.62 -1.84 7.58
N ALA A 59 -8.11 -2.67 6.67
CA ALA A 59 -8.77 -2.96 5.40
C ALA A 59 -10.14 -3.60 5.62
N GLN A 60 -10.22 -4.65 6.45
CA GLN A 60 -11.48 -5.32 6.78
C GLN A 60 -12.50 -4.36 7.40
N ARG A 61 -12.07 -3.55 8.36
CA ARG A 61 -12.93 -2.53 8.99
C ARG A 61 -13.46 -1.52 7.96
N LEU A 62 -12.58 -0.99 7.11
CA LEU A 62 -12.94 0.02 6.11
C LEU A 62 -13.82 -0.55 5.01
N SER A 63 -13.57 -1.78 4.54
CA SER A 63 -14.39 -2.43 3.55
C SER A 63 -15.78 -2.74 4.08
N GLN A 64 -15.89 -3.20 5.34
CA GLN A 64 -17.21 -3.35 5.97
C GLN A 64 -17.96 -2.02 6.07
N GLU A 65 -17.28 -0.96 6.51
CA GLU A 65 -17.88 0.37 6.69
C GLU A 65 -18.34 1.00 5.37
N LEU A 66 -17.57 0.85 4.28
CA LEU A 66 -17.78 1.58 3.04
C LEU A 66 -18.43 0.75 1.93
N LEU A 67 -18.27 -0.58 1.97
CA LEU A 67 -18.73 -1.50 0.94
C LEU A 67 -19.68 -2.58 1.48
N ASN A 68 -19.88 -2.65 2.80
CA ASN A 68 -20.68 -3.69 3.47
C ASN A 68 -20.18 -5.11 3.17
N ASP A 69 -18.86 -5.26 3.03
CA ASP A 69 -18.18 -6.54 2.78
C ASP A 69 -16.78 -6.46 3.41
N THR A 70 -16.48 -7.30 4.40
CA THR A 70 -15.17 -7.29 5.10
C THR A 70 -14.02 -7.70 4.19
N GLU A 71 -14.27 -8.46 3.13
CA GLU A 71 -13.24 -9.08 2.28
C GLU A 71 -13.05 -8.35 0.94
N ALA A 72 -13.80 -7.27 0.70
CA ALA A 72 -13.72 -6.45 -0.51
C ALA A 72 -12.50 -5.51 -0.51
N PHE A 73 -11.29 -6.06 -0.38
CA PHE A 73 -10.03 -5.29 -0.43
C PHE A 73 -8.88 -6.03 -1.10
N THR A 74 -7.78 -5.32 -1.30
CA THR A 74 -6.48 -5.86 -1.69
C THR A 74 -5.39 -5.12 -0.93
N VAL A 75 -4.43 -5.88 -0.42
CA VAL A 75 -3.23 -5.36 0.22
C VAL A 75 -2.04 -5.60 -0.70
N LEU A 76 -1.22 -4.57 -0.92
CA LEU A 76 0.04 -4.70 -1.65
C LEU A 76 1.19 -4.25 -0.75
N TYR A 77 2.21 -5.09 -0.66
CA TYR A 77 3.45 -4.80 0.03
C TYR A 77 4.62 -5.17 -0.87
N SER A 78 5.57 -4.25 -0.99
CA SER A 78 6.80 -4.46 -1.76
C SER A 78 8.00 -4.54 -0.82
N GLY A 79 9.01 -5.37 -1.11
CA GLY A 79 10.27 -5.31 -0.36
C GLY A 79 10.97 -3.95 -0.55
N TYR A 80 11.94 -3.62 0.31
CA TYR A 80 12.65 -2.32 0.24
C TYR A 80 13.25 -2.06 -1.13
N SER A 81 13.98 -3.03 -1.68
CA SER A 81 14.68 -2.89 -2.96
C SER A 81 13.73 -2.82 -4.16
N ALA A 82 12.50 -3.32 -4.04
CA ALA A 82 11.53 -3.27 -5.14
C ALA A 82 10.79 -1.91 -5.23
N ARG A 83 11.17 -0.92 -4.42
CA ARG A 83 10.48 0.38 -4.31
C ARG A 83 11.32 1.49 -4.92
N ARG A 84 10.66 2.37 -5.67
CA ARG A 84 11.22 3.66 -6.12
C ARG A 84 11.46 4.62 -4.96
N GLU A 85 10.48 4.77 -4.08
CA GLU A 85 10.63 5.63 -2.89
C GLU A 85 11.11 4.81 -1.70
N LYS A 86 12.25 5.23 -1.15
CA LYS A 86 12.84 4.65 0.06
C LYS A 86 11.96 4.94 1.25
N GLY A 87 11.00 4.06 1.54
CA GLY A 87 10.08 4.17 2.68
C GLY A 87 9.20 2.93 2.78
N TRP A 88 8.87 2.53 4.00
CA TRP A 88 8.10 1.32 4.29
C TRP A 88 6.63 1.68 4.37
N HIS A 89 5.86 1.00 3.57
CA HIS A 89 4.44 1.25 3.43
C HIS A 89 3.73 0.00 2.91
N VAL A 90 2.48 -0.11 3.32
CA VAL A 90 1.52 -1.12 2.90
C VAL A 90 0.39 -0.37 2.19
N HIS A 91 0.10 -0.76 0.96
CA HIS A 91 -1.00 -0.22 0.18
C HIS A 91 -2.27 -1.02 0.50
N VAL A 92 -3.36 -0.33 0.83
CA VAL A 92 -4.67 -0.93 1.07
C VAL A 92 -5.66 -0.31 0.09
N ILE A 93 -6.25 -1.12 -0.78
CA ILE A 93 -7.19 -0.67 -1.81
C ILE A 93 -8.51 -1.41 -1.60
N LEU A 94 -9.62 -0.69 -1.46
CA LEU A 94 -10.94 -1.32 -1.31
C LEU A 94 -11.56 -1.55 -2.69
N LEU A 95 -11.94 -2.79 -2.98
CA LEU A 95 -12.36 -3.25 -4.30
C LEU A 95 -13.75 -3.88 -4.21
N GLY A 96 -14.79 -3.06 -4.33
CA GLY A 96 -16.18 -3.55 -4.22
C GLY A 96 -16.67 -4.44 -5.36
N ASN A 97 -15.87 -4.67 -6.41
CA ASN A 97 -16.21 -5.62 -7.47
C ASN A 97 -14.99 -6.06 -8.30
N ARG A 98 -15.18 -7.11 -9.11
CA ARG A 98 -14.13 -7.67 -9.99
C ARG A 98 -13.64 -6.69 -11.05
N TRP A 99 -14.49 -5.81 -11.55
CA TRP A 99 -14.09 -4.81 -12.56
C TRP A 99 -13.10 -3.79 -12.00
N ARG A 100 -13.33 -3.29 -10.78
CA ARG A 100 -12.40 -2.40 -10.07
C ARG A 100 -11.05 -3.08 -9.82
N LYS A 101 -11.06 -4.38 -9.54
CA LYS A 101 -9.83 -5.18 -9.41
C LYS A 101 -9.07 -5.29 -10.73
N ALA A 102 -9.76 -5.59 -11.83
CA ALA A 102 -9.16 -5.62 -13.16
C ALA A 102 -8.60 -4.24 -13.57
N TRP A 103 -9.35 -3.17 -13.27
CA TRP A 103 -8.90 -1.79 -13.51
C TRP A 103 -7.65 -1.43 -12.70
N LEU A 104 -7.60 -1.79 -11.41
CA LEU A 104 -6.39 -1.64 -10.59
C LEU A 104 -5.19 -2.29 -11.29
N TYR A 105 -5.35 -3.53 -11.76
CA TYR A 105 -4.27 -4.24 -12.45
C TYR A 105 -3.89 -3.58 -13.79
N ALA A 106 -4.85 -3.07 -14.55
CA ALA A 106 -4.58 -2.32 -15.77
C ALA A 106 -3.76 -1.05 -15.49
N VAL A 107 -4.14 -0.28 -14.45
CA VAL A 107 -3.40 0.93 -14.03
C VAL A 107 -1.99 0.59 -13.58
N LEU A 108 -1.81 -0.48 -12.79
CA LEU A 108 -0.49 -0.93 -12.33
C LEU A 108 0.37 -1.43 -13.50
N ALA A 109 -0.20 -2.21 -14.41
CA ALA A 109 0.48 -2.68 -15.62
C ALA A 109 0.90 -1.51 -16.50
N GLY A 110 0.03 -0.52 -16.70
CA GLY A 110 0.35 0.69 -17.44
C GLY A 110 1.54 1.45 -16.85
N LYS A 111 1.60 1.59 -15.51
CA LYS A 111 2.76 2.20 -14.83
C LYS A 111 4.06 1.44 -15.11
N ASN A 112 4.02 0.11 -15.08
CA ASN A 112 5.18 -0.73 -15.35
C ASN A 112 5.61 -0.68 -16.82
N LEU A 113 4.65 -0.62 -17.77
CA LEU A 113 4.95 -0.47 -19.19
C LEU A 113 5.65 0.87 -19.48
N LEU A 114 5.17 1.97 -18.90
CA LEU A 114 5.83 3.28 -19.02
C LEU A 114 7.29 3.23 -18.51
N GLN A 115 7.55 2.45 -17.47
CA GLN A 115 8.90 2.22 -16.98
C GLN A 115 9.73 1.38 -17.96
N ALA A 116 9.18 0.28 -18.47
CA ALA A 116 9.85 -0.59 -19.44
C ALA A 116 10.23 0.16 -20.73
N PHE A 117 9.39 1.10 -21.18
CA PHE A 117 9.66 1.94 -22.34
C PHE A 117 10.60 3.12 -22.05
N GLY A 118 11.17 3.23 -20.84
CA GLY A 118 12.11 4.28 -20.48
C GLY A 118 11.50 5.67 -20.32
N LEU A 119 10.17 5.79 -20.43
CA LEU A 119 9.43 7.04 -20.16
C LEU A 119 9.38 7.36 -18.66
N ARG A 120 9.81 6.42 -17.81
CA ARG A 120 9.91 6.54 -16.36
C ARG A 120 11.15 5.80 -15.85
N ARG A 121 11.99 6.48 -15.06
CA ARG A 121 13.19 5.90 -14.42
C ARG A 121 12.94 5.59 -12.95
N ASP A 122 13.19 4.35 -12.55
CA ASP A 122 13.13 3.87 -11.16
C ASP A 122 14.40 3.03 -10.85
N ASP A 123 14.90 3.07 -9.61
CA ASP A 123 16.09 2.33 -9.16
C ASP A 123 15.72 0.87 -8.84
N ALA A 124 15.62 0.01 -9.85
CA ALA A 124 15.26 -1.40 -9.67
C ALA A 124 16.48 -2.32 -9.47
N PRO A 125 16.45 -3.29 -8.54
CA PRO A 125 17.47 -4.32 -8.40
C PRO A 125 17.47 -5.22 -9.64
N ARG A 126 18.66 -5.60 -10.09
CA ARG A 126 18.85 -6.52 -11.22
C ARG A 126 19.10 -7.91 -10.68
N LEU A 127 18.51 -8.92 -11.32
CA LEU A 127 18.94 -10.30 -11.11
C LEU A 127 20.38 -10.38 -11.63
N THR A 128 21.29 -10.88 -10.80
CA THR A 128 22.63 -11.27 -11.23
C THR A 128 22.54 -12.72 -11.69
N ASP A 129 23.02 -13.02 -12.90
CA ASP A 129 22.94 -14.36 -13.50
C ASP A 129 23.87 -15.40 -12.83
N ASP A 130 24.45 -15.08 -11.66
CA ASP A 130 25.43 -15.90 -10.94
C ASP A 130 24.81 -16.57 -9.69
N ALA A 131 23.76 -17.36 -9.85
CA ALA A 131 23.17 -18.21 -8.79
C ALA A 131 23.07 -19.67 -9.22
#